data_AF-A0A4R1AQ70-F1
#
_entry.id   AF-A0A4R1AQ70-F1
#
_cell.length_a   1.000
_cell.length_b   1.000
_cell.length_c   1.000
_cell.angle_alpha   90.00
_cell.angle_beta   90.00
_cell.angle_gamma   90.00
#
_symmetry.space_group_name_H-M   'P 1'
#
loop_
_entity.id
_entity.type
_entity.pdbx_description
1 polymer ?
#
loop_
_entity_poly.entity_id
_entity_poly.type
_entity_poly.pdbx_seq_one_letter_code
_entity_poly.pdbx_strand_id
1 'polypeptide(L)'
;MKMSSQESITVLQYLALINQVSYVSVCRAVGITPQQFSDWVKKRRPVPKERLQSLAEYFEIEADLLIDEKNNLQELTQEKKIDIQILFLNQKLDKGENEFEMEEYREKLVLLQTEKEKYILISRFDAIISPNKEQTRRICEAFLDQMENGNYVLLEQLLNPKEENT
;
A
#
# COMPACT_ATOMS: atom_id res chain seq x y z
N MET A 1 -13.34 18.66 16.13
CA MET A 1 -13.34 18.92 14.68
C MET A 1 -14.21 17.85 14.04
N LYS A 2 -15.39 18.19 13.51
CA LYS A 2 -16.31 17.21 12.90
C LYS A 2 -15.79 16.84 11.52
N MET A 3 -15.34 15.60 11.33
CA MET A 3 -15.12 15.02 10.00
C MET A 3 -16.45 14.47 9.51
N SER A 4 -17.12 15.20 8.62
CA SER A 4 -18.31 14.75 7.89
C SER A 4 -17.92 14.35 6.46
N SER A 5 -18.58 13.29 5.96
CA SER A 5 -18.43 12.60 4.65
C SER A 5 -17.09 11.91 4.44
N GLN A 6 -17.10 10.57 4.26
CA GLN A 6 -15.95 9.76 3.85
C GLN A 6 -15.50 10.16 2.44
N GLU A 7 -14.84 11.30 2.30
CA GLU A 7 -13.98 11.55 1.15
C GLU A 7 -12.78 10.60 1.30
N SER A 8 -12.55 9.76 0.29
CA SER A 8 -11.36 8.91 0.20
C SER A 8 -10.12 9.78 0.33
N ILE A 9 -9.26 9.50 1.32
CA ILE A 9 -8.01 10.24 1.48
C ILE A 9 -7.02 9.83 0.40
N THR A 10 -6.21 10.77 -0.06
CA THR A 10 -5.10 10.50 -0.99
C THR A 10 -3.87 10.00 -0.26
N VAL A 11 -2.96 9.34 -0.99
CA VAL A 11 -1.63 8.96 -0.50
C VAL A 11 -0.90 10.16 0.11
N LEU A 12 -0.93 11.32 -0.54
CA LEU A 12 -0.29 12.54 -0.05
C LEU A 12 -0.86 13.01 1.30
N GLN A 13 -2.19 12.99 1.47
CA GLN A 13 -2.82 13.34 2.74
C GLN A 13 -2.45 12.36 3.85
N TYR A 14 -2.34 11.08 3.52
CA TYR A 14 -1.93 10.05 4.47
C TYR A 14 -0.47 10.19 4.91
N LEU A 15 0.44 10.50 3.98
CA LEU A 15 1.85 10.78 4.28
C LEU A 15 1.99 11.96 5.24
N ALA A 16 1.24 13.04 5.02
CA ALA A 16 1.22 14.17 5.94
C ALA A 16 0.69 13.78 7.34
N LEU A 17 -0.35 12.93 7.39
CA LEU A 17 -0.92 12.45 8.64
C LEU A 17 0.09 11.61 9.46
N ILE A 18 0.73 10.61 8.84
CA ILE A 18 1.65 9.71 9.56
C ILE A 18 2.94 10.41 9.97
N ASN A 19 3.39 11.40 9.19
CA ASN A 19 4.52 12.27 9.55
C ASN A 19 4.12 13.38 10.54
N GLN A 20 2.84 13.47 10.93
CA GLN A 20 2.31 14.49 11.84
C GLN A 20 2.59 15.94 11.39
N VAL A 21 2.64 16.16 10.07
CA VAL A 21 2.88 17.48 9.46
C VAL A 21 1.58 18.08 8.92
N SER A 22 1.39 19.38 9.11
CA SER A 22 0.22 20.07 8.54
C SER A 22 0.39 20.30 7.04
N TYR A 23 -0.71 20.30 6.28
CA TYR A 23 -0.67 20.58 4.84
C TYR A 23 -0.05 21.95 4.51
N VAL A 24 -0.24 22.94 5.39
CA VAL A 24 0.38 24.27 5.25
C VAL A 24 1.91 24.18 5.33
N SER A 25 2.44 23.32 6.21
CA SER A 25 3.88 23.11 6.36
C SER A 25 4.46 22.41 5.13
N VAL A 26 3.77 21.37 4.63
CA VAL A 26 4.13 20.70 3.37
C VAL A 26 4.13 21.69 2.22
N CYS A 27 3.08 22.50 2.09
CA CYS A 27 2.96 23.52 1.05
C CYS A 27 4.13 24.51 1.08
N ARG A 28 4.49 24.99 2.28
CA ARG A 28 5.61 25.92 2.46
C ARG A 28 6.95 25.27 2.09
N ALA A 29 7.20 24.05 2.54
CA ALA A 29 8.44 23.33 2.28
C ALA A 29 8.64 23.05 0.78
N VAL A 30 7.56 22.73 0.08
CA VAL A 30 7.57 22.36 -1.35
C VAL A 30 7.33 23.57 -2.28
N GLY A 31 7.13 24.77 -1.71
CA GLY A 31 6.94 26.01 -2.47
C GLY A 31 5.66 26.01 -3.32
N ILE A 32 4.56 25.47 -2.79
CA ILE A 32 3.23 25.45 -3.41
C ILE A 32 2.20 26.18 -2.55
N THR A 33 1.11 26.61 -3.17
CA THR A 33 0.00 27.25 -2.46
C THR A 33 -0.98 26.22 -1.88
N PRO A 34 -1.67 26.53 -0.76
CA PRO A 34 -2.75 25.68 -0.26
C PRO A 34 -3.87 25.42 -1.29
N GLN A 35 -4.10 26.38 -2.19
CA GLN A 35 -5.07 26.22 -3.29
C GLN A 35 -4.62 25.13 -4.28
N GLN A 36 -3.34 25.13 -4.67
CA GLN A 36 -2.78 24.07 -5.54
C GLN A 36 -2.92 22.69 -4.90
N PHE A 37 -2.56 22.57 -3.63
CA PHE A 37 -2.70 21.33 -2.87
C PHE A 37 -4.16 20.84 -2.85
N SER A 38 -5.10 21.75 -2.54
CA SER A 38 -6.54 21.46 -2.52
C SER A 38 -7.06 21.03 -3.89
N ASP A 39 -6.61 21.66 -4.98
CA ASP A 39 -7.01 21.30 -6.34
C ASP A 39 -6.52 19.89 -6.72
N TRP A 40 -5.32 19.50 -6.29
CA TRP A 40 -4.78 18.15 -6.54
C TRP A 40 -5.49 17.09 -5.72
N VAL A 41 -5.76 17.34 -4.43
CA VAL A 41 -6.53 16.43 -3.57
C VAL A 41 -7.92 16.19 -4.15
N LYS A 42 -8.54 17.24 -4.70
CA LYS A 42 -9.86 17.15 -5.36
C LYS A 42 -9.80 16.68 -6.80
N LYS A 43 -8.62 16.24 -7.29
CA LYS A 43 -8.38 15.78 -8.67
C LYS A 43 -8.89 16.73 -9.75
N ARG A 44 -8.88 18.05 -9.47
CA ARG A 44 -9.32 19.09 -10.43
C ARG A 44 -8.32 19.31 -11.54
N ARG A 45 -7.06 18.95 -11.29
CA ARG A 45 -5.94 19.00 -12.25
C ARG A 45 -4.87 17.98 -11.83
N PRO A 46 -4.09 17.48 -12.79
CA PRO A 46 -2.95 16.62 -12.50
C PRO A 46 -1.82 17.38 -11.77
N VAL A 47 -0.95 16.63 -11.11
CA VAL A 47 0.25 17.14 -10.44
C VAL A 47 1.37 17.30 -11.48
N PRO A 48 1.94 18.52 -11.64
CA PRO A 48 3.09 18.71 -12.54
C PRO A 48 4.31 17.90 -12.07
N LYS A 49 5.08 17.33 -13.01
CA LYS A 49 6.23 16.47 -12.72
C LYS A 49 7.24 17.09 -11.75
N GLU A 50 7.57 18.38 -11.93
CA GLU A 50 8.49 19.10 -11.04
C GLU A 50 7.97 19.15 -9.60
N ARG A 51 6.66 19.35 -9.42
CA ARG A 51 6.02 19.42 -8.09
C ARG A 51 5.84 18.05 -7.47
N LEU A 52 5.57 17.06 -8.31
CA LEU A 52 5.55 15.66 -7.89
C LEU A 52 6.89 15.25 -7.29
N GLN A 53 8.00 15.59 -7.98
CA GLN A 53 9.34 15.29 -7.50
C GLN A 53 9.65 15.98 -6.17
N SER A 54 9.33 17.27 -6.02
CA SER A 54 9.54 17.97 -4.75
C SER A 54 8.69 17.42 -3.60
N LEU A 55 7.48 16.92 -3.86
CA LEU A 55 6.66 16.23 -2.85
C LEU A 55 7.29 14.88 -2.47
N ALA A 56 7.76 14.12 -3.46
CA ALA A 56 8.39 12.82 -3.26
C ALA A 56 9.66 12.95 -2.41
N GLU A 57 10.52 13.93 -2.73
CA GLU A 57 11.72 14.26 -1.97
C GLU A 57 11.42 14.67 -0.54
N TYR A 58 10.38 15.51 -0.32
CA TYR A 58 9.99 15.93 1.01
C TYR A 58 9.60 14.76 1.93
N PHE A 59 8.97 13.73 1.38
CA PHE A 59 8.57 12.52 2.13
C PHE A 59 9.56 11.36 1.98
N GLU A 60 10.69 11.55 1.28
CA GLU A 60 11.70 10.53 1.01
C GLU A 60 11.11 9.24 0.37
N ILE A 61 10.18 9.41 -0.58
CA ILE A 61 9.50 8.30 -1.29
C ILE A 61 9.67 8.38 -2.80
N GLU A 62 9.32 7.30 -3.50
CA GLU A 62 9.22 7.30 -4.97
C GLU A 62 8.02 8.13 -5.45
N ALA A 63 8.24 8.95 -6.47
CA ALA A 63 7.24 9.86 -7.03
C ALA A 63 5.98 9.14 -7.53
N ASP A 64 6.15 7.97 -8.14
CA ASP A 64 5.06 7.17 -8.72
C ASP A 64 4.10 6.63 -7.66
N LEU A 65 4.49 6.60 -6.37
CA LEU A 65 3.58 6.20 -5.29
C LEU A 65 2.47 7.24 -5.07
N LEU A 66 2.73 8.51 -5.38
CA LEU A 66 1.83 9.64 -5.12
C LEU A 66 0.70 9.77 -6.14
N ILE A 67 0.87 9.24 -7.36
CA ILE A 67 -0.02 9.51 -8.50
C ILE A 67 -0.58 8.25 -9.15
N ASP A 68 -1.69 8.42 -9.87
CA ASP A 68 -2.24 7.42 -10.80
C ASP A 68 -1.68 7.59 -12.23
N GLU A 69 -2.10 6.71 -13.14
CA GLU A 69 -1.72 6.73 -14.56
C GLU A 69 -2.05 8.05 -15.29
N LYS A 70 -2.94 8.87 -14.72
CA LYS A 70 -3.36 10.17 -15.26
C LYS A 70 -2.66 11.34 -14.55
N ASN A 71 -1.63 11.08 -13.75
CA ASN A 71 -0.91 12.04 -12.92
C ASN A 71 -1.79 12.77 -11.89
N ASN A 72 -2.93 12.21 -11.49
CA ASN A 72 -3.70 12.73 -10.36
C ASN A 72 -3.22 12.08 -9.07
N LEU A 73 -3.37 12.76 -7.94
CA LEU A 73 -3.03 12.15 -6.65
C LEU A 73 -3.82 10.87 -6.45
N GLN A 74 -3.11 9.78 -6.15
CA GLN A 74 -3.75 8.50 -5.99
C GLN A 74 -4.54 8.44 -4.68
N GLU A 75 -5.70 7.80 -4.74
CA GLU A 75 -6.45 7.41 -3.55
C GLU A 75 -5.70 6.36 -2.75
N LEU A 76 -5.86 6.44 -1.43
CA LEU A 76 -5.29 5.48 -0.51
C LEU A 76 -6.13 4.19 -0.49
N THR A 77 -5.67 3.17 -1.19
CA THR A 77 -6.14 1.80 -1.04
C THR A 77 -5.53 1.16 0.22
N GLN A 78 -6.13 0.08 0.73
CA GLN A 78 -5.55 -0.64 1.88
C GLN A 78 -4.15 -1.19 1.58
N GLU A 79 -3.94 -1.75 0.38
CA GLU A 79 -2.63 -2.24 -0.05
C GLU A 79 -1.56 -1.12 0.01
N LYS A 80 -1.81 0.01 -0.67
CA LYS A 80 -0.93 1.18 -0.58
C LYS A 80 -0.73 1.71 0.83
N LYS A 81 -1.75 1.66 1.69
CA LYS A 81 -1.63 2.09 3.08
C LYS A 81 -0.58 1.26 3.81
N ILE A 82 -0.63 -0.06 3.65
CA ILE A 82 0.36 -0.99 4.24
C ILE A 82 1.75 -0.68 3.70
N ASP A 83 1.88 -0.50 2.38
CA ASP A 83 3.18 -0.18 1.75
C ASP A 83 3.79 1.12 2.29
N ILE A 84 2.99 2.17 2.40
CA ILE A 84 3.42 3.47 2.93
C ILE A 84 3.82 3.35 4.40
N GLN A 85 3.07 2.58 5.21
CA GLN A 85 3.41 2.37 6.62
C GLN A 85 4.72 1.59 6.77
N ILE A 86 4.94 0.55 5.98
CA ILE A 86 6.20 -0.19 5.96
C ILE A 86 7.36 0.74 5.59
N LEU A 87 7.20 1.53 4.53
CA LEU A 87 8.22 2.49 4.10
C LEU A 87 8.54 3.52 5.20
N PHE A 88 7.51 4.09 5.82
CA PHE A 88 7.68 5.04 6.92
C PHE A 88 8.42 4.43 8.12
N LEU A 89 8.09 3.20 8.52
CA LEU A 89 8.77 2.52 9.63
C LEU A 89 10.23 2.21 9.29
N ASN A 90 10.53 1.78 8.06
CA ASN A 90 11.92 1.59 7.62
C ASN A 90 12.72 2.89 7.69
N GLN A 91 12.17 4.00 7.19
CA GLN A 91 12.83 5.31 7.30
C GLN A 91 13.10 5.71 8.77
N LYS A 92 12.17 5.40 9.69
CA LYS A 92 12.35 5.67 11.12
C LYS A 92 13.43 4.79 11.75
N LEU A 93 13.50 3.52 11.35
CA LEU A 93 14.56 2.60 11.78
C LEU A 93 15.92 3.04 11.26
N ASP A 94 16.01 3.48 10.00
CA ASP A 94 17.27 3.93 9.38
C ASP A 94 17.83 5.21 10.04
N LYS A 95 16.95 6.08 10.56
CA LYS A 95 17.34 7.31 11.27
C LYS A 95 17.86 7.05 12.70
N GLY A 96 17.55 5.89 13.29
CA GLY A 96 18.24 5.38 14.48
C GLY A 96 18.17 6.27 15.73
N GLU A 97 17.04 6.96 15.98
CA GLU A 97 16.97 8.00 17.01
C GLU A 97 16.78 7.46 18.45
N ASN A 98 16.12 6.31 18.63
CA ASN A 98 15.80 5.75 19.96
C ASN A 98 15.59 4.21 19.93
N GLU A 99 16.38 3.45 20.70
CA GLU A 99 16.35 1.98 20.76
C GLU A 99 14.98 1.41 21.16
N PHE A 100 14.30 2.02 22.12
CA PHE A 100 12.99 1.53 22.58
C PHE A 100 11.91 1.72 21.50
N GLU A 101 11.92 2.85 20.80
CA GLU A 101 11.01 3.11 19.68
C GLU A 101 11.33 2.21 18.48
N MET A 102 12.62 1.92 18.24
CA MET A 102 13.04 1.01 17.17
C MET A 102 12.48 -0.40 17.36
N GLU A 103 12.44 -0.92 18.59
CA GLU A 103 11.84 -2.23 18.84
C GLU A 103 10.33 -2.22 18.53
N GLU A 104 9.60 -1.20 18.98
CA GLU A 104 8.17 -1.04 18.66
C GLU A 104 7.94 -0.93 17.13
N TYR A 105 8.82 -0.26 16.40
CA TYR A 105 8.76 -0.18 14.94
C TYR A 105 9.03 -1.53 14.28
N ARG A 106 9.99 -2.32 14.78
CA ARG A 106 10.28 -3.67 14.27
C ARG A 106 9.07 -4.60 14.46
N GLU A 107 8.46 -4.59 15.64
CA GLU A 107 7.27 -5.39 15.92
C GLU A 107 6.11 -5.02 14.98
N LYS A 108 5.82 -3.72 14.82
CA LYS A 108 4.78 -3.24 13.89
C LYS A 108 5.10 -3.62 12.44
N LEU A 109 6.36 -3.58 12.05
CA LEU A 109 6.79 -3.90 10.70
C LEU A 109 6.57 -5.39 10.38
N VAL A 110 6.84 -6.30 11.32
CA VAL A 110 6.53 -7.73 11.16
C VAL A 110 5.02 -7.96 10.94
N LEU A 111 4.18 -7.27 11.71
CA LEU A 111 2.73 -7.35 11.57
C LEU A 111 2.26 -6.86 10.19
N LEU A 112 2.77 -5.70 9.75
CA LEU A 112 2.44 -5.12 8.45
C LEU A 112 2.94 -5.97 7.28
N GLN A 113 4.12 -6.58 7.39
CA GLN A 113 4.63 -7.50 6.38
C GLN A 113 3.73 -8.75 6.25
N THR A 114 3.30 -9.31 7.38
CA THR A 114 2.35 -10.43 7.40
C THR A 114 1.02 -10.03 6.77
N GLU A 115 0.53 -8.81 7.03
CA GLU A 115 -0.69 -8.29 6.41
C GLU A 115 -0.52 -8.08 4.90
N LYS A 116 0.63 -7.56 4.46
CA LYS A 116 0.98 -7.40 3.05
C LYS A 116 0.98 -8.73 2.30
N GLU A 117 1.58 -9.77 2.88
CA GLU A 117 1.58 -11.12 2.29
C GLU A 117 0.15 -11.65 2.07
N LYS A 118 -0.75 -11.43 3.03
CA LYS A 118 -2.17 -11.79 2.88
C LYS A 118 -2.82 -11.03 1.73
N TYR A 119 -2.60 -9.72 1.64
CA TYR A 119 -3.14 -8.91 0.54
C TYR A 119 -2.61 -9.37 -0.82
N ILE A 120 -1.32 -9.71 -0.94
CA ILE A 120 -0.75 -10.26 -2.17
C ILE A 120 -1.46 -11.55 -2.59
N LEU A 121 -1.75 -12.45 -1.64
CA LEU A 121 -2.51 -13.66 -1.94
C LEU A 121 -3.93 -13.34 -2.43
N ILE A 122 -4.63 -12.43 -1.76
CA ILE A 122 -5.98 -12.00 -2.16
C ILE A 122 -5.95 -11.42 -3.58
N SER A 123 -5.04 -10.50 -3.87
CA SER A 123 -4.91 -9.88 -5.20
C SER A 123 -4.59 -10.91 -6.29
N ARG A 124 -3.79 -11.94 -5.98
CA ARG A 124 -3.53 -13.05 -6.92
C ARG A 124 -4.79 -13.88 -7.20
N PHE A 125 -5.58 -14.20 -6.18
CA PHE A 125 -6.85 -14.91 -6.37
C PHE A 125 -7.83 -14.07 -7.20
N ASP A 126 -7.95 -12.78 -6.89
CA ASP A 126 -8.81 -11.85 -7.62
C ASP A 126 -8.45 -11.75 -9.11
N ALA A 127 -7.15 -11.63 -9.41
CA ALA A 127 -6.64 -11.58 -10.78
C ALA A 127 -6.90 -12.87 -11.57
N ILE A 128 -6.89 -14.04 -10.91
CA ILE A 128 -7.13 -15.34 -11.53
C ILE A 128 -8.64 -15.59 -11.75
N ILE A 129 -9.50 -15.08 -10.87
CA ILE A 129 -10.96 -15.26 -10.94
C ILE A 129 -11.62 -14.24 -11.88
N SER A 130 -11.13 -12.99 -11.91
CA SER A 130 -11.66 -11.88 -12.71
C SER A 130 -11.88 -12.14 -14.20
N PRO A 131 -11.06 -12.95 -14.92
CA PRO A 131 -11.28 -13.27 -16.34
C PRO A 131 -12.53 -14.10 -16.67
N ASN A 132 -13.43 -14.32 -15.71
CA ASN A 132 -14.76 -14.93 -15.90
C ASN A 132 -14.74 -16.35 -16.50
N LYS A 133 -13.69 -17.12 -16.21
CA LYS A 133 -13.60 -18.54 -16.55
C LYS A 133 -14.22 -19.37 -15.44
N GLU A 134 -15.45 -19.85 -15.66
CA GLU A 134 -16.19 -20.68 -14.70
C GLU A 134 -15.37 -21.87 -14.17
N GLN A 135 -14.56 -22.49 -15.04
CA GLN A 135 -13.67 -23.58 -14.64
C GLN A 135 -12.62 -23.13 -13.61
N THR A 136 -12.00 -21.96 -13.81
CA THR A 136 -10.99 -21.42 -12.88
C THR A 136 -11.62 -21.11 -11.53
N ARG A 137 -12.83 -20.52 -11.52
CA ARG A 137 -13.58 -20.27 -10.30
C ARG A 137 -13.85 -21.56 -9.53
N ARG A 138 -14.37 -22.59 -10.19
CA ARG A 138 -14.64 -23.91 -9.58
C ARG A 138 -13.39 -24.57 -9.01
N ILE A 139 -12.24 -24.41 -9.67
CA ILE A 139 -10.95 -24.89 -9.15
C ILE A 139 -10.54 -24.14 -7.89
N CYS A 140 -10.68 -22.80 -7.87
CA CYS A 140 -10.40 -22.00 -6.68
C CYS A 140 -11.32 -22.39 -5.50
N GLU A 141 -12.62 -22.55 -5.75
CA GLU A 141 -13.59 -22.99 -4.72
C GLU A 141 -13.21 -24.38 -4.18
N ALA A 142 -12.92 -25.35 -5.04
CA ALA A 142 -12.49 -26.68 -4.61
C ALA A 142 -11.19 -26.65 -3.80
N PHE A 143 -10.23 -25.80 -4.17
CA PHE A 143 -8.99 -25.60 -3.42
C PHE A 143 -9.26 -25.06 -2.01
N LEU A 144 -10.12 -24.04 -1.89
CA LEU A 144 -10.49 -23.45 -0.60
C LEU A 144 -11.20 -24.48 0.29
N ASP A 145 -12.13 -25.25 -0.26
CA ASP A 145 -12.82 -26.32 0.46
C ASP A 145 -11.82 -27.35 1.02
N GLN A 146 -10.78 -27.74 0.26
CA GLN A 146 -9.75 -28.66 0.77
C GLN A 146 -8.97 -28.03 1.94
N MET A 147 -8.58 -26.76 1.82
CA MET A 147 -7.83 -26.04 2.85
C MET A 147 -8.63 -25.87 4.16
N GLU A 148 -9.91 -25.52 4.05
CA GLU A 148 -10.82 -25.31 5.18
C GLU A 148 -11.15 -26.61 5.92
N ASN A 149 -11.25 -27.72 5.19
CA ASN A 149 -11.49 -29.05 5.76
C ASN A 149 -10.20 -29.75 6.26
N GLY A 150 -9.04 -29.10 6.14
CA GLY A 150 -7.76 -29.67 6.57
C GLY A 150 -7.26 -30.82 5.71
N ASN A 151 -7.76 -30.96 4.47
CA ASN A 151 -7.36 -32.03 3.57
C ASN A 151 -6.19 -31.57 2.68
N TYR A 152 -4.98 -31.70 3.20
CA TYR A 152 -3.77 -31.23 2.52
C TYR A 152 -3.09 -32.28 1.64
N VAL A 153 -3.59 -33.52 1.58
CA VAL A 153 -2.88 -34.65 0.95
C VAL A 153 -2.46 -34.37 -0.50
N LEU A 154 -3.36 -33.82 -1.32
CA LEU A 154 -3.07 -33.47 -2.71
C LEU A 154 -2.30 -32.15 -2.84
N LEU A 155 -2.40 -31.27 -1.84
CA LEU A 155 -1.76 -29.94 -1.84
C LEU A 155 -0.29 -30.01 -1.39
N GLU A 156 0.04 -30.91 -0.46
CA GLU A 156 1.41 -31.17 -0.01
C GLU A 156 2.30 -31.71 -1.14
N GLN A 157 1.71 -32.41 -2.10
CA GLN A 157 2.42 -32.87 -3.31
C GLN A 157 2.89 -31.70 -4.20
N LEU A 158 2.21 -30.55 -4.12
CA LEU A 158 2.60 -29.34 -4.84
C LEU A 158 3.74 -28.58 -4.14
N LEU A 159 3.90 -28.76 -2.82
CA LEU A 159 4.96 -28.13 -2.02
C LEU A 159 6.29 -28.87 -2.11
N ASN A 160 6.23 -30.18 -2.31
CA ASN A 160 7.39 -31.04 -2.55
C ASN A 160 7.26 -31.69 -3.93
N PRO A 161 7.51 -30.94 -5.02
CA PRO A 161 7.60 -31.56 -6.34
C PRO A 161 8.78 -32.52 -6.29
N LYS A 162 8.52 -33.81 -6.04
CA LYS A 162 9.56 -34.82 -6.19
C LYS A 162 10.10 -34.68 -7.60
N GLU A 163 11.42 -34.65 -7.68
CA GLU A 163 12.21 -34.99 -8.85
C GLU A 163 11.59 -36.23 -9.51
N GLU A 164 10.72 -36.04 -10.50
CA GLU A 164 10.43 -37.07 -11.49
C GLU A 164 11.65 -37.12 -12.42
N ASN A 165 12.70 -37.75 -11.91
CA ASN A 165 13.81 -38.26 -12.68
C ASN A 165 13.30 -39.41 -13.56
N THR A 166 13.48 -39.22 -14.88
CA THR A 166 13.64 -40.25 -15.94
C THR A 166 12.43 -41.04 -16.42
#